data_AF-A0A316PI00-F1
#
_entry.id   AF-A0A316PI00-F1
#
_cell.length_a   1.000
_cell.length_b   1.000
_cell.length_c   1.000
_cell.angle_alpha   90.00
_cell.angle_beta   90.00
_cell.angle_gamma   90.00
#
_symmetry.space_group_name_H-M   'P 1'
#
loop_
_entity.id
_entity.type
_entity.pdbx_description
1 polymer ?
#
loop_
_entity_poly.entity_id
_entity_poly.type
_entity_poly.pdbx_seq_one_letter_code
_entity_poly.pdbx_strand_id
1 'polypeptide(L)'
;MRPFPRRERKGGAHMRQRLAQFSVGAAGYSALEVLARGHTHWTMAVLGGICLCALCAIAHSFAHKSIVFQAALGTAFITAAEFATGLVVNRWLGWAVWDYTKEAGNLLGQVCPLFSFYWFCLCCGVFGALRLVRRHLAGRVNT
;
A
#
# COMPACT_ATOMS: atom_id res chain seq x y z
N MET A 1 40.71 20.95 14.46
CA MET A 1 39.68 19.90 14.67
C MET A 1 38.69 19.94 13.52
N ARG A 2 38.57 18.86 12.73
CA ARG A 2 37.52 18.75 11.70
C ARG A 2 36.22 18.27 12.39
N PRO A 3 35.06 18.91 12.20
CA PRO A 3 33.82 18.41 12.79
C PRO A 3 33.47 17.05 12.18
N PHE A 4 33.14 16.08 13.03
CA PHE A 4 32.66 14.75 12.63
C PHE A 4 31.42 14.87 11.72
N PRO A 5 31.30 14.04 10.67
CA PRO A 5 30.18 14.10 9.76
C PRO A 5 28.88 13.69 10.46
N ARG A 6 27.90 14.58 10.42
CA ARG A 6 26.51 14.46 10.91
C ARG A 6 25.71 13.40 10.12
N ARG A 7 26.16 12.13 10.13
CA ARG A 7 25.60 11.04 9.31
C ARG A 7 24.45 10.27 9.98
N GLU A 8 24.41 10.23 11.31
CA GLU A 8 23.38 9.48 12.07
C GLU A 8 21.98 10.11 12.03
N ARG A 9 21.89 11.44 11.93
CA ARG A 9 20.59 12.16 11.98
C ARG A 9 19.70 11.90 10.76
N LYS A 10 20.27 11.42 9.64
CA LYS A 10 19.50 11.08 8.43
C LYS A 10 18.78 9.73 8.57
N GLY A 11 19.32 8.77 9.31
CA GLY A 11 18.71 7.42 9.45
C GLY A 11 17.37 7.46 10.20
N GLY A 12 17.31 8.18 11.32
CA GLY A 12 16.10 8.28 12.13
C GLY A 12 14.92 8.99 11.44
N ALA A 13 15.19 9.98 10.59
CA ALA A 13 14.15 10.69 9.86
C ALA A 13 13.44 9.81 8.81
N HIS A 14 14.20 8.99 8.08
CA HIS A 14 13.63 8.06 7.10
C HIS A 14 12.85 6.93 7.78
N MET A 15 13.33 6.44 8.94
CA MET A 15 12.61 5.43 9.71
C MET A 15 11.27 5.95 10.24
N ARG A 16 11.24 7.18 10.76
CA ARG A 16 9.99 7.83 11.21
C ARG A 16 9.00 8.03 10.07
N GLN A 17 9.46 8.40 8.88
CA GLN A 17 8.60 8.49 7.69
C GLN A 17 8.00 7.14 7.29
N ARG A 18 8.81 6.07 7.28
CA ARG A 18 8.34 4.72 6.98
C ARG A 18 7.33 4.21 8.01
N LEU A 19 7.56 4.48 9.28
CA LEU A 19 6.62 4.12 10.35
C LEU A 19 5.30 4.89 10.21
N ALA A 20 5.35 6.19 9.92
CA ALA A 20 4.15 6.97 9.67
C ALA A 20 3.37 6.44 8.46
N GLN A 21 4.06 6.10 7.36
CA GLN A 21 3.45 5.48 6.18
C GLN A 21 2.83 4.13 6.54
N PHE A 22 3.52 3.29 7.31
CA PHE A 22 2.98 2.01 7.76
C PHE A 22 1.72 2.20 8.60
N SER A 23 1.73 3.10 9.59
CA SER A 23 0.59 3.35 10.46
C SER A 23 -0.63 3.87 9.70
N VAL A 24 -0.42 4.80 8.75
CA VAL A 24 -1.50 5.32 7.90
C VAL A 24 -2.06 4.21 7.00
N GLY A 25 -1.19 3.34 6.45
CA GLY A 25 -1.60 2.22 5.61
C GLY A 25 -2.39 1.17 6.38
N ALA A 26 -1.90 0.81 7.58
CA ALA A 26 -2.56 -0.12 8.47
C ALA A 26 -3.94 0.41 8.90
N ALA A 27 -3.99 1.66 9.39
CA ALA A 27 -5.25 2.27 9.81
C ALA A 27 -6.24 2.46 8.65
N GLY A 28 -5.76 2.92 7.48
CA GLY A 28 -6.59 3.14 6.30
C GLY A 28 -7.16 1.84 5.73
N TYR A 29 -6.34 0.80 5.63
CA TYR A 29 -6.80 -0.52 5.18
C TYR A 29 -7.78 -1.13 6.18
N SER A 30 -7.45 -1.13 7.47
CA SER A 30 -8.36 -1.62 8.51
C SER A 30 -9.67 -0.85 8.54
N ALA A 31 -9.68 0.47 8.34
CA ALA A 31 -10.91 1.25 8.25
C ALA A 31 -11.75 0.86 7.03
N LEU A 32 -11.12 0.70 5.85
CA LEU A 32 -11.80 0.22 4.65
C LEU A 32 -12.43 -1.16 4.87
N GLU A 33 -11.70 -2.06 5.52
CA GLU A 33 -12.15 -3.43 5.79
C GLU A 33 -13.28 -3.48 6.82
N VAL A 34 -13.18 -2.69 7.90
CA VAL A 34 -14.26 -2.52 8.88
C VAL A 34 -15.50 -1.91 8.22
N LEU A 35 -15.35 -0.94 7.32
CA LEU A 35 -16.48 -0.38 6.58
C LEU A 35 -17.10 -1.38 5.59
N ALA A 36 -16.29 -2.23 4.95
CA ALA A 36 -16.75 -3.18 3.95
C ALA A 36 -17.36 -4.47 4.56
N ARG A 37 -16.83 -4.95 5.69
CA ARG A 37 -17.18 -6.25 6.29
C ARG A 37 -17.54 -6.20 7.77
N GLY A 38 -17.26 -5.11 8.49
CA GLY A 38 -17.56 -4.96 9.92
C GLY A 38 -16.52 -5.55 10.87
N HIS A 39 -15.51 -6.27 10.36
CA HIS A 39 -14.41 -6.84 11.15
C HIS A 39 -13.10 -6.77 10.37
N THR A 40 -11.97 -6.60 11.06
CA THR A 40 -10.62 -6.60 10.47
C THR A 40 -9.74 -7.58 11.23
N HIS A 41 -8.94 -8.36 10.51
CA HIS A 41 -7.90 -9.17 11.13
C HIS A 41 -6.60 -8.37 11.22
N TRP A 42 -5.91 -8.49 12.35
CA TRP A 42 -4.60 -7.87 12.58
C TRP A 42 -3.58 -8.17 11.46
N THR A 43 -3.66 -9.33 10.82
CA THR A 43 -2.84 -9.69 9.66
C THR A 43 -3.11 -8.80 8.43
N MET A 44 -4.35 -8.35 8.25
CA MET A 44 -4.77 -7.45 7.17
C MET A 44 -4.34 -6.01 7.43
N ALA A 45 -4.36 -5.57 8.70
CA ALA A 45 -3.77 -4.29 9.10
C ALA A 45 -2.27 -4.24 8.75
N VAL A 46 -1.53 -5.33 9.03
CA VAL A 46 -0.11 -5.46 8.67
C VAL A 46 0.08 -5.43 7.15
N LEU A 47 -0.75 -6.16 6.40
CA LEU A 47 -0.72 -6.16 4.94
C LEU A 47 -0.94 -4.75 4.38
N GLY A 48 -1.94 -4.02 4.88
CA GLY A 48 -2.22 -2.63 4.49
C GLY A 48 -1.04 -1.68 4.74
N GLY A 49 -0.37 -1.83 5.88
CA GLY A 49 0.84 -1.07 6.21
C GLY A 49 2.01 -1.38 5.27
N ILE A 50 2.24 -2.66 4.94
CA ILE A 50 3.26 -3.08 3.97
C ILE A 50 2.95 -2.53 2.58
N CYS A 51 1.70 -2.64 2.13
CA CYS A 51 1.23 -2.13 0.84
C CYS A 51 1.46 -0.63 0.72
N LEU A 52 1.10 0.17 1.74
CA LEU A 52 1.31 1.62 1.66
C LEU A 52 2.80 2.00 1.66
N CYS A 53 3.64 1.29 2.43
CA CYS A 53 5.09 1.45 2.37
C CYS A 53 5.64 1.16 0.97
N ALA A 54 5.20 0.06 0.35
CA ALA A 54 5.61 -0.31 -1.01
C ALA A 54 5.16 0.72 -2.04
N LEU A 55 3.90 1.18 -1.97
CA LEU A 55 3.36 2.24 -2.83
C LEU A 55 4.17 3.53 -2.69
N CYS A 56 4.50 3.95 -1.47
CA CYS A 56 5.32 5.14 -1.22
C CYS A 56 6.75 4.98 -1.77
N ALA A 57 7.35 3.79 -1.67
CA ALA A 57 8.65 3.49 -2.27
C ALA A 57 8.58 3.56 -3.81
N ILE A 58 7.53 3.01 -4.42
CA ILE A 58 7.27 3.10 -5.87
C ILE A 58 7.08 4.55 -6.29
N ALA A 59 6.28 5.34 -5.55
CA ALA A 59 6.05 6.76 -5.81
C ALA A 59 7.35 7.57 -5.80
N HIS A 60 8.28 7.21 -4.92
CA HIS A 60 9.57 7.87 -4.80
C HIS A 60 10.54 7.46 -5.91
N SER A 61 10.74 6.15 -6.12
CA SER A 61 11.68 5.61 -7.11
C SER A 61 11.24 5.91 -8.55
N PHE A 62 9.94 5.91 -8.83
CA PHE A 62 9.39 6.13 -10.16
C PHE A 62 8.70 7.47 -10.30
N ALA A 63 9.05 8.48 -9.50
CA ALA A 63 8.42 9.82 -9.52
C ALA A 63 8.32 10.45 -10.92
N HIS A 64 9.28 10.12 -11.80
CA HIS A 64 9.40 10.56 -13.19
C HIS A 64 8.49 9.83 -14.19
N LYS A 65 7.91 8.67 -13.83
CA LYS A 65 6.98 7.89 -14.67
C LYS A 65 5.53 8.35 -14.51
N SER A 66 4.62 7.90 -15.38
CA SER A 66 3.20 8.24 -15.28
C SER A 66 2.54 7.65 -14.02
N ILE A 67 1.46 8.28 -13.54
CA ILE A 67 0.66 7.76 -12.40
C ILE A 67 0.14 6.36 -12.72
N VAL A 68 -0.30 6.16 -13.97
CA VAL A 68 -0.80 4.87 -14.46
C VAL A 68 0.24 3.77 -14.31
N PHE A 69 1.52 4.04 -14.62
CA PHE A 69 2.59 3.06 -14.46
C PHE A 69 2.85 2.74 -12.97
N GLN A 70 2.87 3.75 -12.11
CA GLN A 70 3.01 3.56 -10.67
C GLN A 70 1.83 2.76 -10.08
N ALA A 71 0.61 3.08 -10.53
CA ALA A 71 -0.61 2.38 -10.13
C ALA A 71 -0.61 0.94 -10.61
N ALA A 72 -0.17 0.65 -11.84
CA ALA A 72 -0.05 -0.71 -12.34
C ALA A 72 0.93 -1.55 -11.50
N LEU A 73 2.11 -1.00 -11.18
CA LEU A 73 3.08 -1.67 -10.29
C LEU A 73 2.54 -1.86 -8.87
N GLY A 74 1.88 -0.84 -8.31
CA GLY A 74 1.26 -0.90 -7.00
C GLY A 74 0.16 -1.95 -6.93
N THR A 75 -0.68 -2.02 -7.96
CA THR A 75 -1.73 -3.02 -8.10
C THR A 75 -1.15 -4.41 -8.17
N ALA A 76 -0.16 -4.64 -9.03
CA ALA A 76 0.49 -5.94 -9.15
C ALA A 76 1.09 -6.40 -7.80
N PHE A 77 1.68 -5.48 -7.03
CA PHE A 77 2.18 -5.78 -5.70
C PHE A 77 1.07 -6.13 -4.71
N ILE A 78 -0.02 -5.34 -4.66
CA ILE A 78 -1.16 -5.60 -3.77
C ILE A 78 -1.81 -6.94 -4.12
N THR A 79 -2.07 -7.19 -5.39
CA THR A 79 -2.63 -8.45 -5.89
C THR A 79 -1.76 -9.66 -5.50
N ALA A 80 -0.44 -9.54 -5.62
CA ALA A 80 0.48 -10.60 -5.20
C ALA A 80 0.48 -10.80 -3.68
N ALA A 81 0.43 -9.72 -2.92
CA ALA A 81 0.39 -9.76 -1.45
C ALA A 81 -0.94 -10.33 -0.92
N GLU A 82 -2.06 -9.99 -1.54
CA GLU A 82 -3.37 -10.61 -1.31
C GLU A 82 -3.33 -12.10 -1.61
N PHE A 83 -2.76 -12.50 -2.75
CA PHE A 83 -2.65 -13.91 -3.13
C PHE A 83 -1.83 -14.71 -2.11
N ALA A 84 -0.66 -14.18 -1.71
CA ALA A 84 0.18 -14.79 -0.70
C ALA A 84 -0.52 -14.89 0.65
N THR A 85 -1.24 -13.82 1.05
CA THR A 85 -1.99 -13.81 2.31
C THR A 85 -3.15 -14.79 2.26
N GLY A 86 -3.86 -14.89 1.14
CA GLY A 86 -4.92 -15.88 0.93
C GLY A 86 -4.38 -17.31 0.99
N LEU A 87 -3.21 -17.57 0.40
CA LEU A 87 -2.55 -18.87 0.52
C LEU A 87 -2.22 -19.21 1.99
N VAL A 88 -1.66 -18.27 2.76
CA VAL A 88 -1.31 -18.51 4.16
C VAL A 88 -2.56 -18.66 5.03
N VAL A 89 -3.51 -17.73 4.91
CA VAL A 89 -4.64 -17.60 5.84
C VAL A 89 -5.78 -18.54 5.49
N ASN A 90 -6.13 -18.66 4.21
CA ASN A 90 -7.23 -19.54 3.78
C ASN A 90 -6.75 -20.96 3.53
N ARG A 91 -5.59 -21.15 2.89
CA ARG A 91 -5.12 -22.49 2.51
C ARG A 91 -4.31 -23.18 3.60
N TRP A 92 -3.45 -22.45 4.29
CA TRP A 92 -2.55 -23.03 5.30
C TRP A 92 -3.18 -23.05 6.69
N LEU A 93 -3.79 -21.94 7.10
CA LEU A 93 -4.47 -21.83 8.39
C LEU A 93 -5.94 -22.29 8.37
N GLY A 94 -6.54 -22.42 7.17
CA GLY A 94 -7.92 -22.87 7.03
C GLY A 94 -8.96 -21.87 7.56
N TRP A 95 -8.58 -20.61 7.79
CA TRP A 95 -9.46 -19.63 8.45
C TRP A 95 -10.57 -19.10 7.56
N ALA A 96 -10.54 -19.39 6.26
CA ALA A 96 -11.56 -18.98 5.28
C ALA A 96 -12.04 -17.54 5.47
N VAL A 97 -11.09 -16.62 5.70
CA VAL A 97 -11.35 -15.20 6.01
C VAL A 97 -12.06 -14.50 4.85
N TRP A 98 -11.80 -14.96 3.63
CA TRP A 98 -12.58 -14.59 2.45
C TRP A 98 -12.64 -15.75 1.45
N ASP A 99 -13.70 -15.76 0.65
CA ASP A 99 -13.90 -16.72 -0.42
C ASP A 99 -14.31 -15.98 -1.69
N TYR A 100 -13.40 -15.89 -2.67
CA TYR A 100 -13.67 -15.33 -3.99
C TYR A 100 -13.94 -16.42 -5.04
N THR A 101 -14.17 -17.67 -4.65
CA THR A 101 -14.35 -18.80 -5.58
C THR A 101 -15.60 -18.63 -6.45
N LYS A 102 -16.57 -17.83 -6.01
CA LYS A 102 -17.79 -17.49 -6.76
C LYS A 102 -17.62 -16.31 -7.73
N GLU A 103 -16.50 -15.60 -7.67
CA GLU A 103 -16.23 -14.43 -8.52
C GLU A 103 -15.63 -14.84 -9.87
N ALA A 104 -16.07 -14.18 -10.94
CA ALA A 104 -15.63 -14.50 -12.30
C ALA A 104 -14.14 -14.18 -12.50
N GLY A 105 -13.37 -15.19 -12.95
CA GLY A 105 -11.93 -15.04 -13.19
C GLY A 105 -11.07 -15.09 -11.92
N ASN A 106 -11.60 -15.62 -10.81
CA ASN A 106 -10.82 -15.79 -9.60
C ASN A 106 -9.63 -16.75 -9.80
N LEU A 107 -8.51 -16.43 -9.15
CA LEU A 107 -7.33 -17.27 -9.02
C LEU A 107 -7.39 -17.96 -7.65
N LEU A 108 -7.67 -19.27 -7.65
CA LEU A 108 -7.74 -20.14 -6.46
C LEU A 108 -8.72 -19.67 -5.36
N GLY A 109 -9.74 -18.88 -5.73
CA GLY A 109 -10.66 -18.25 -4.77
C GLY A 109 -10.00 -17.22 -3.86
N GLN A 110 -8.73 -16.84 -4.12
CA GLN A 110 -7.94 -15.94 -3.27
C GLN A 110 -7.84 -14.52 -3.82
N VAL A 111 -7.80 -14.38 -5.15
CA VAL A 111 -7.68 -13.10 -5.85
C VAL A 111 -8.66 -13.09 -7.02
N CYS A 112 -9.25 -11.93 -7.30
CA CYS A 112 -10.12 -11.72 -8.46
C CYS A 112 -9.64 -10.50 -9.28
N PRO A 113 -9.74 -10.52 -10.62
CA PRO A 113 -9.44 -9.36 -11.46
C PRO A 113 -10.31 -8.15 -11.12
N LEU A 114 -11.55 -8.36 -10.65
CA LEU A 114 -12.43 -7.28 -10.19
C LEU A 114 -11.84 -6.54 -8.97
N PHE A 115 -11.33 -7.29 -7.99
CA PHE A 115 -10.63 -6.69 -6.84
C PHE A 115 -9.32 -6.02 -7.25
N SER A 116 -8.56 -6.64 -8.16
CA SER A 116 -7.37 -5.99 -8.72
C SER A 116 -7.70 -4.67 -9.42
N PHE A 117 -8.86 -4.55 -10.06
CA PHE A 117 -9.33 -3.28 -10.62
C PHE A 117 -9.65 -2.23 -9.55
N TYR A 118 -10.34 -2.62 -8.47
CA TYR A 118 -10.56 -1.71 -7.33
C TYR A 118 -9.23 -1.23 -6.72
N TRP A 119 -8.26 -2.14 -6.55
CA TRP A 119 -6.93 -1.78 -6.08
C TRP A 119 -6.21 -0.84 -7.03
N PHE A 120 -6.38 -1.02 -8.34
CA PHE A 120 -5.85 -0.11 -9.34
C PHE A 120 -6.44 1.30 -9.25
N CYS A 121 -7.75 1.41 -9.12
CA CYS A 121 -8.42 2.70 -8.89
C CYS A 121 -7.94 3.36 -7.60
N LEU A 122 -7.84 2.60 -6.51
CA LEU A 122 -7.34 3.10 -5.23
C LEU A 122 -5.89 3.58 -5.34
N CYS A 123 -5.02 2.80 -5.99
CA CYS A 123 -3.64 3.18 -6.25
C CYS A 123 -3.57 4.47 -7.08
N CYS A 124 -4.36 4.58 -8.15
CA CYS A 124 -4.42 5.80 -8.96
C CYS A 124 -4.81 7.03 -8.10
N GLY A 125 -5.82 6.88 -7.23
CA GLY A 125 -6.23 7.93 -6.29
C GLY A 125 -5.11 8.31 -5.33
N VAL A 126 -4.44 7.33 -4.71
CA VAL A 126 -3.33 7.54 -3.77
C VAL A 126 -2.14 8.23 -4.46
N PHE A 127 -1.68 7.73 -5.59
CA PHE A 127 -0.58 8.34 -6.35
C PHE A 127 -0.94 9.73 -6.87
N GLY A 128 -2.20 9.94 -7.28
CA GLY A 128 -2.74 11.24 -7.66
C GLY A 128 -2.72 12.24 -6.49
N ALA A 129 -3.25 11.84 -5.33
CA ALA A 129 -3.25 12.64 -4.11
C ALA A 129 -1.82 12.97 -3.66
N LEU A 130 -0.91 11.99 -3.66
CA LEU A 130 0.50 12.20 -3.34
C LEU A 130 1.16 13.20 -4.30
N ARG A 131 0.88 13.12 -5.60
CA ARG A 131 1.37 14.12 -6.57
C ARG A 131 0.79 15.49 -6.33
N LEU A 132 -0.50 15.60 -6.04
CA LEU A 132 -1.17 16.87 -5.78
C LEU A 132 -0.60 17.54 -4.52
N VAL A 133 -0.48 16.80 -3.41
CA VAL A 133 0.15 17.27 -2.17
C VAL A 133 1.59 17.72 -2.42
N ARG A 134 2.38 16.95 -3.18
CA ARG A 134 3.76 17.35 -3.55
C ARG A 134 3.79 18.62 -4.38
N ARG A 135 2.86 18.80 -5.33
CA ARG A 135 2.73 20.02 -6.14
C ARG A 135 2.36 21.23 -5.28
N HIS A 136 1.40 21.09 -4.36
CA HIS A 136 1.03 22.18 -3.44
C HIS A 136 2.17 22.56 -2.49
N LEU A 137 2.90 21.58 -1.96
CA LEU A 137 4.07 21.84 -1.12
C LEU A 137 5.21 22.51 -1.91
N ALA A 138 5.46 22.08 -3.14
CA ALA A 138 6.44 22.73 -4.01
C ALA A 138 6.03 24.17 -4.38
N GLY A 139 4.74 24.42 -4.62
CA GLY A 139 4.21 25.76 -4.87
C GLY A 139 4.32 26.69 -3.65
N ARG A 140 4.16 26.18 -2.43
CA ARG A 140 4.31 26.95 -1.19
C ARG A 140 5.75 27.30 -0.82
N VAL A 141 6.74 26.60 -1.37
CA VAL A 141 8.16 26.88 -1.12
C VAL A 141 8.70 27.97 -2.04
N ASN A 142 7.97 28.30 -3.12
CA ASN A 142 8.40 29.25 -4.15
C ASN A 142 7.66 30.60 -4.09
N THR A 143 7.00 30.90 -2.97
CA THR A 143 6.34 32.17 -2.63
C THR A 143 6.82 32.61 -1.26
#